data_AF-A0A0J6SA42-F1
#
_entry.id   AF-A0A0J6SA42-F1
#
_cell.length_a   1.000
_cell.length_b   1.000
_cell.length_c   1.000
_cell.angle_alpha   90.00
_cell.angle_beta   90.00
_cell.angle_gamma   90.00
#
_symmetry.space_group_name_H-M   'P 1'
#
loop_
_entity.id
_entity.type
_entity.pdbx_description
1 polymer ?
#
loop_
_entity_poly.entity_id
_entity_poly.type
_entity_poly.pdbx_seq_one_letter_code
_entity_poly.pdbx_strand_id
1 'polypeptide(L)'
;MLIIVGDDPERIRSEAAFAKLWSARPIPASSGTTTRHRLNRGGNRQANAGLHRVVIVRLPCHPPTLAYMQRRLAESRTKRERSSAV
;
A
#
# COMPACT_ATOMS: atom_id res chain seq x y z
N MET A 1 13.47 -1.41 -10.80
CA MET A 1 13.09 -2.68 -10.13
C MET A 1 11.59 -2.92 -10.28
N LEU A 2 11.19 -3.27 -11.51
CA LEU A 2 9.86 -3.72 -11.93
C LEU A 2 9.91 -5.23 -12.25
N ILE A 3 10.79 -5.98 -11.58
CA ILE A 3 11.15 -7.35 -12.00
C ILE A 3 10.15 -8.39 -11.45
N ILE A 4 9.40 -8.06 -10.39
CA ILE A 4 8.52 -9.03 -9.72
C ILE A 4 7.20 -9.26 -10.48
N VAL A 5 6.74 -8.26 -11.23
CA VAL A 5 5.53 -8.33 -12.06
C VAL A 5 5.87 -8.57 -13.53
N GLY A 6 7.13 -8.33 -13.94
CA GLY A 6 7.53 -8.11 -15.32
C GLY A 6 7.63 -9.33 -16.23
N ASP A 7 7.65 -10.56 -15.71
CA ASP A 7 7.85 -11.77 -16.54
C ASP A 7 6.61 -12.66 -16.70
N ASP A 8 5.60 -12.50 -15.85
CA ASP A 8 4.39 -13.34 -15.91
C ASP A 8 3.14 -12.52 -15.54
N PRO A 9 2.38 -12.03 -16.55
CA PRO A 9 1.17 -11.26 -16.32
C PRO A 9 0.04 -12.09 -15.69
N GLU A 10 0.09 -13.43 -15.77
CA GLU A 10 -0.89 -14.29 -15.11
C GLU A 10 -0.61 -14.49 -13.62
N ARG A 11 0.55 -14.06 -13.14
CA ARG A 11 0.95 -14.24 -11.74
C ARG A 11 0.07 -13.46 -10.76
N ILE A 12 -0.49 -12.33 -11.18
CA ILE A 12 -1.35 -11.47 -10.36
C ILE A 12 -2.76 -11.46 -10.93
N ARG A 13 -3.59 -12.41 -10.48
CA ARG A 13 -4.96 -12.62 -11.00
C ARG A 13 -6.04 -11.83 -10.25
N SER A 14 -5.68 -11.07 -9.22
CA SER A 14 -6.65 -10.27 -8.45
C SER A 14 -6.02 -9.08 -7.75
N GLU A 15 -6.83 -8.08 -7.48
CA GLU A 15 -6.45 -6.93 -6.65
C GLU A 15 -6.00 -7.36 -5.24
N ALA A 16 -6.62 -8.40 -4.68
CA ALA A 16 -6.22 -8.96 -3.38
C ALA A 16 -4.82 -9.60 -3.43
N ALA A 17 -4.47 -10.27 -4.52
CA ALA A 17 -3.13 -10.83 -4.73
C ALA A 17 -2.09 -9.71 -4.88
N PHE A 18 -2.45 -8.64 -5.60
CA PHE A 18 -1.63 -7.44 -5.72
C PHE A 18 -1.41 -6.78 -4.35
N ALA A 19 -2.47 -6.49 -3.59
CA ALA A 19 -2.38 -5.87 -2.28
C ALA A 19 -1.59 -6.73 -1.26
N LYS A 20 -1.64 -8.05 -1.39
CA LYS A 20 -0.81 -8.97 -0.59
C LYS A 20 0.67 -8.90 -0.97
N LEU A 21 0.98 -8.89 -2.26
CA LEU A 21 2.35 -8.82 -2.79
C LEU A 21 3.05 -7.52 -2.38
N TRP A 22 2.34 -6.40 -2.51
CA TRP A 22 2.82 -5.06 -2.21
C TRP A 22 2.59 -4.62 -0.77
N SER A 23 2.19 -5.56 0.10
CA SER A 23 1.97 -5.33 1.54
C SER A 23 0.97 -4.20 1.88
N ALA A 24 0.16 -3.77 0.90
CA ALA A 24 -0.84 -2.71 1.01
C ALA A 24 -2.15 -3.19 1.65
N ARG A 25 -2.32 -4.52 1.78
CA ARG A 25 -3.50 -5.11 2.41
C ARG A 25 -3.47 -4.87 3.94
N PRO A 26 -4.45 -4.17 4.52
CA PRO A 26 -4.60 -4.09 5.98
C PRO A 26 -4.86 -5.48 6.56
N ILE A 27 -4.15 -5.82 7.64
CA ILE A 27 -4.38 -7.07 8.38
C ILE A 27 -5.23 -6.74 9.61
N PRO A 28 -6.35 -7.43 9.87
CA PRO A 28 -7.11 -7.21 11.10
C PRO A 28 -6.21 -7.54 12.31
N ALA A 29 -6.23 -6.66 13.32
CA ALA A 29 -5.39 -6.82 14.50
C ALA A 29 -5.90 -7.94 15.43
N SER A 30 -7.19 -8.26 15.36
CA SER A 30 -7.88 -9.32 16.09
C SER A 30 -8.89 -10.01 15.17
N SER A 31 -9.33 -11.22 15.55
CA SER A 31 -10.37 -11.98 14.84
C SER A 31 -11.80 -11.59 15.26
N GLY A 32 -11.95 -10.67 16.22
CA GLY A 32 -13.25 -10.17 16.71
C GLY A 32 -13.69 -8.86 16.05
N THR A 33 -14.79 -8.28 16.55
CA THR A 33 -15.40 -7.01 16.08
C THR A 33 -14.58 -5.77 16.46
N THR A 34 -13.26 -5.79 16.27
CA THR A 34 -12.40 -4.62 16.54
C THR A 34 -12.03 -3.93 15.24
N THR A 35 -12.34 -2.64 15.13
CA THR A 35 -12.06 -1.78 13.96
C THR A 35 -10.58 -1.36 13.87
N ARG A 36 -9.64 -2.22 14.27
CA ARG A 36 -8.20 -1.92 14.28
C ARG A 36 -7.48 -2.82 13.28
N HIS A 37 -6.70 -2.18 12.42
CA HIS A 37 -5.89 -2.85 11.43
C HIS A 37 -4.40 -2.62 11.74
N ARG A 38 -3.57 -3.63 11.46
CA ARG A 38 -2.11 -3.57 11.58
C ARG A 38 -1.46 -3.53 10.20
N LEU A 39 -0.29 -2.91 10.13
CA LEU A 39 0.57 -2.91 8.95
C LEU A 39 0.98 -4.34 8.58
N ASN A 40 0.81 -4.70 7.32
CA ASN A 40 1.34 -5.92 6.76
C ASN A 40 2.85 -5.75 6.48
N ARG A 41 3.70 -6.59 7.10
CA ARG A 41 5.15 -6.63 6.84
C ARG A 41 5.59 -7.85 6.02
N GLY A 42 4.66 -8.76 5.70
CA GLY A 42 4.95 -10.05 5.06
C GLY A 42 5.01 -10.01 3.54
N GLY A 43 4.78 -8.85 2.90
CA GLY A 43 4.89 -8.68 1.46
C GLY A 43 6.32 -8.74 0.92
N ASN A 44 6.46 -8.61 -0.40
CA ASN A 44 7.77 -8.63 -1.04
C ASN A 44 8.50 -7.29 -0.81
N ARG A 45 9.69 -7.33 -0.18
CA ARG A 45 10.47 -6.12 0.14
C ARG A 45 10.87 -5.29 -1.07
N GLN A 46 11.23 -5.93 -2.18
CA GLN A 46 11.60 -5.22 -3.40
C GLN A 46 10.38 -4.56 -4.06
N ALA A 47 9.22 -5.22 -4.02
CA ALA A 47 7.96 -4.62 -4.44
C ALA A 47 7.65 -3.41 -3.56
N ASN A 48 7.63 -3.55 -2.23
CA ASN A 48 7.36 -2.44 -1.32
C ASN A 48 8.30 -1.24 -1.57
N ALA A 49 9.59 -1.50 -1.82
CA ALA A 49 10.56 -0.45 -2.17
C ALA A 49 10.30 0.18 -3.54
N GLY A 50 9.72 -0.57 -4.49
CA GLY A 50 9.24 -0.04 -5.76
C GLY A 50 8.07 0.94 -5.59
N LEU A 51 7.09 0.59 -4.75
CA LEU A 51 5.90 1.43 -4.52
C LEU A 51 6.28 2.73 -3.84
N HIS A 52 7.17 2.66 -2.85
CA HIS A 52 7.76 3.83 -2.21
C HIS A 52 8.44 4.76 -3.23
N ARG A 53 9.24 4.22 -4.15
CA ARG A 53 9.89 5.02 -5.20
C ARG A 53 8.88 5.64 -6.17
N VAL A 54 7.86 4.90 -6.59
CA VAL A 54 6.79 5.42 -7.45
C VAL A 54 6.09 6.60 -6.77
N VAL A 55 5.77 6.50 -5.48
CA VAL A 55 5.14 7.59 -4.73
C VAL A 55 6.08 8.80 -4.64
N ILE A 56 7.35 8.62 -4.28
CA ILE A 56 8.33 9.72 -4.19
C ILE A 56 8.49 10.44 -5.52
N VAL A 57 8.57 9.70 -6.63
CA VAL A 57 8.75 10.28 -7.97
C VAL A 57 7.48 11.01 -8.44
N ARG A 58 6.30 10.49 -8.11
CA ARG A 58 5.03 11.08 -8.54
C ARG A 58 4.58 12.26 -7.70
N LEU A 59 4.95 12.31 -6.42
CA LEU A 59 4.46 13.35 -5.51
C LEU A 59 4.72 14.79 -6.03
N PRO A 60 5.89 15.13 -6.61
CA PRO A 60 6.15 16.48 -7.07
C PRO A 60 5.42 16.87 -8.36
N CYS A 61 5.12 15.91 -9.24
CA CYS A 61 4.72 16.20 -10.64
C CYS A 61 3.36 15.63 -11.06
N HIS A 62 2.70 14.84 -10.21
CA HIS A 62 1.44 14.18 -10.54
C HIS A 62 0.29 14.74 -9.69
N PRO A 63 -0.54 15.65 -10.26
CA PRO A 63 -1.63 16.29 -9.53
C PRO A 63 -2.61 15.32 -8.85
N PRO A 64 -2.99 14.17 -9.45
CA PRO A 64 -3.86 13.22 -8.77
C PRO A 64 -3.23 12.58 -7.53
N THR A 65 -1.90 12.37 -7.52
CA THR A 65 -1.20 11.83 -6.34
C THR A 65 -1.12 12.86 -5.22
N LEU A 66 -0.93 14.13 -5.56
CA LEU A 66 -0.98 15.24 -4.61
C LEU A 66 -2.37 15.39 -3.98
N ALA A 67 -3.43 15.39 -4.80
CA ALA A 67 -4.81 15.47 -4.31
C ALA A 67 -5.15 14.30 -3.38
N TYR A 68 -4.71 13.07 -3.73
CA TYR A 68 -4.86 11.91 -2.86
C TYR A 68 -4.12 12.09 -1.52
N MET A 69 -2.87 12.57 -1.54
CA MET A 69 -2.08 12.79 -0.33
C MET A 69 -2.74 13.84 0.58
N GLN A 70 -3.19 14.96 0.02
CA GLN A 70 -3.87 16.03 0.76
C GLN A 70 -5.16 15.53 1.41
N ARG A 71 -6.00 14.79 0.67
CA ARG A 71 -7.21 14.15 1.24
C ARG A 71 -6.85 13.23 2.41
N ARG A 72 -5.81 12.41 2.26
CA ARG A 72 -5.38 11.47 3.31
C ARG A 72 -4.75 12.14 4.52
N LEU A 73 -4.15 13.31 4.37
CA LEU A 73 -3.69 14.13 5.48
C LEU A 73 -4.86 14.78 6.23
N ALA A 74 -5.88 15.24 5.51
CA ALA A 74 -7.09 15.84 6.08
C ALA A 74 -7.96 14.84 6.86
N GLU A 75 -7.99 13.57 6.45
CA GLU A 75 -8.74 12.49 7.13
C GLU A 75 -8.24 12.16 8.57
N SER A 76 -7.22 12.85 9.08
CA SER A 76 -6.78 12.89 10.50
C SER A 76 -6.78 11.56 11.28
N ARG A 77 -6.51 10.43 10.60
CA ARG A 77 -6.26 9.14 11.27
C ARG A 77 -5.01 9.23 12.13
N THR A 78 -5.00 8.55 13.28
CA THR A 78 -3.83 8.53 14.17
C THR A 78 -2.61 7.95 13.42
N LYS A 79 -1.38 8.37 13.75
CA LYS A 79 -0.13 7.92 13.05
C LYS A 79 -0.03 6.38 12.99
N ARG A 80 -0.62 5.68 13.97
CA ARG A 80 -0.68 4.23 14.10
C ARG A 80 -1.73 3.57 13.17
N GLU A 81 -2.78 4.28 12.81
CA GLU A 81 -3.80 3.82 11.84
C GLU A 81 -3.39 4.13 10.39
N ARG A 82 -2.66 5.22 10.16
CA ARG A 82 -2.13 5.58 8.82
C ARG A 82 -1.21 4.51 8.27
N SER A 83 -0.36 3.92 9.11
CA SER A 83 0.55 2.85 8.70
C SER A 83 -0.15 1.54 8.35
N SER A 84 -1.43 1.39 8.66
CA SER A 84 -2.20 0.20 8.29
C SER A 84 -2.97 0.35 6.97
N ALA A 85 -3.04 1.56 6.39
CA ALA A 85 -3.90 1.88 5.25
C ALA A 85 -3.12 2.38 4.01
N VAL A 86 -1.85 1.98 3.90
CA VAL A 86 -0.96 2.17 2.75
C VAL A 86 -0.53 0.79 2.30
#